data_AF-A0A1J5P669-F1
#
_entry.id   AF-A0A1J5P669-F1
#
_cell.length_a   1.000
_cell.length_b   1.000
_cell.length_c   1.000
_cell.angle_alpha   90.00
_cell.angle_beta   90.00
_cell.angle_gamma   90.00
#
_symmetry.space_group_name_H-M   'P 1'
#
loop_
_entity.id
_entity.type
_entity.pdbx_description
1 polymer ?
#
loop_
_entity_poly.entity_id
_entity_poly.type
_entity_poly.pdbx_seq_one_letter_code
_entity_poly.pdbx_strand_id
1 'polypeptide(L)'
;MPLVRLASFTGAGYEEPGDRIQVVVHSNGERSVGLIVEEILDITDADLALLEEVNASGVIGSVIVGDRITDLVDVESAVLAADPNFYREIAAIDRSPLAIGV
;
A
#
# COMPACT_ATOMS: atom_id res chain seq x y z
N MET A 1 -7.37 10.48 -5.41
CA MET A 1 -6.54 9.26 -5.30
C MET A 1 -5.08 9.67 -5.48
N PRO A 2 -4.30 9.76 -4.39
CA PRO A 2 -2.85 9.97 -4.46
C PRO A 2 -2.12 8.74 -5.03
N LEU A 3 -0.92 8.96 -5.57
CA LEU A 3 -0.03 7.93 -6.08
C LEU A 3 1.30 7.95 -5.35
N VAL A 4 1.88 6.79 -5.10
CA VAL A 4 3.18 6.63 -4.46
C VAL A 4 3.98 5.54 -5.17
N ARG A 5 5.30 5.75 -5.34
CA ARG A 5 6.18 4.73 -5.93
C ARG A 5 6.64 3.76 -4.86
N LEU A 6 6.36 2.47 -5.06
CA LEU A 6 6.73 1.45 -4.09
C LEU A 6 8.25 1.26 -3.98
N ALA A 7 8.99 1.44 -5.08
CA ALA A 7 10.46 1.35 -5.11
C ALA A 7 11.15 2.33 -4.13
N SER A 8 10.52 3.46 -3.82
CA SER A 8 11.04 4.42 -2.85
C SER A 8 11.04 3.89 -1.41
N PHE A 9 10.32 2.80 -1.14
CA PHE A 9 10.19 2.15 0.17
C PHE A 9 10.98 0.84 0.27
N THR A 10 11.47 0.28 -0.82
CA THR A 10 12.19 -1.01 -0.79
C THR A 10 13.70 -0.86 -0.93
N GLY A 11 14.20 0.37 -1.14
CA GLY A 11 15.60 0.62 -1.47
C GLY A 11 15.99 0.16 -2.87
N ALA A 12 15.02 -0.28 -3.67
CA ALA A 12 15.24 -0.66 -5.06
C ALA A 12 15.72 0.56 -5.89
N GLY A 13 16.64 0.30 -6.81
CA GLY A 13 17.11 1.31 -7.75
C GLY A 13 15.96 1.88 -8.59
N TYR A 14 16.11 3.14 -9.00
CA TYR A 14 15.16 3.76 -9.92
C TYR A 14 15.48 3.32 -11.34
N GLU A 15 14.59 2.56 -11.97
CA GLU A 15 14.54 2.43 -13.43
C GLU A 15 13.55 3.45 -13.99
N GLU A 16 13.92 4.07 -15.13
CA GLU A 16 13.00 4.99 -15.79
C GLU A 16 11.74 4.21 -16.21
N PRO A 17 10.54 4.67 -15.81
CA PRO A 17 9.32 4.03 -16.26
C PRO A 17 9.22 4.15 -17.78
N GLY A 18 8.87 3.05 -18.46
CA GLY A 18 8.53 3.10 -19.87
C GLY A 18 7.27 3.95 -20.15
N ASP A 19 6.79 3.96 -21.38
CA ASP A 19 5.60 4.73 -21.81
C ASP A 19 4.30 4.40 -21.04
N ARG A 20 4.30 3.35 -20.20
CA ARG A 20 3.16 2.93 -19.39
C ARG A 20 3.60 2.73 -17.95
N ILE A 21 2.76 3.20 -17.03
CA ILE A 21 2.90 2.96 -15.58
C ILE A 21 1.94 1.85 -15.15
N GLN A 22 2.41 0.93 -14.31
CA GLN A 22 1.55 -0.04 -13.64
C GLN A 22 1.21 0.47 -12.23
N VAL A 23 -0.06 0.33 -11.84
CA VAL A 23 -0.57 0.86 -10.57
C VAL A 23 -1.43 -0.20 -9.89
N VAL A 24 -1.07 -0.56 -8.67
CA VAL A 24 -1.90 -1.36 -7.76
C VAL A 24 -2.73 -0.39 -6.93
N VAL A 25 -4.06 -0.52 -6.95
CA VAL A 25 -4.95 0.35 -6.18
C VAL A 25 -5.29 -0.31 -4.86
N HIS A 26 -4.93 0.35 -3.76
CA HIS A 26 -5.39 0.00 -2.42
C HIS A 26 -6.56 0.89 -2.03
N SER A 27 -7.65 0.28 -1.57
CA SER A 27 -8.89 0.98 -1.24
C SER A 27 -9.35 0.65 0.18
N ASN A 28 -9.76 1.68 0.92
CA ASN A 28 -10.38 1.57 2.23
C ASN A 28 -11.60 2.49 2.30
N GLY A 29 -12.80 1.91 2.17
CA GLY A 29 -14.05 2.67 2.04
C GLY A 29 -14.01 3.60 0.83
N GLU A 30 -14.17 4.91 1.06
CA GLU A 30 -14.14 5.94 0.01
C GLU A 30 -12.72 6.45 -0.30
N ARG A 31 -11.70 6.00 0.43
CA ARG A 31 -10.31 6.40 0.18
C ARG A 31 -9.61 5.36 -0.68
N SER A 32 -8.77 5.83 -1.59
CA SER A 32 -7.94 4.97 -2.43
C SER A 32 -6.59 5.61 -2.69
N VAL A 33 -5.54 4.79 -2.67
CA VAL A 33 -4.15 5.15 -2.94
C VAL A 33 -3.63 4.21 -4.03
N GLY A 34 -2.95 4.75 -5.03
CA GLY A 34 -2.29 3.94 -6.05
C GLY A 34 -0.81 3.75 -5.74
N LEU A 35 -0.36 2.50 -5.74
CA LEU A 35 1.03 2.10 -5.63
C LEU A 35 1.59 1.86 -7.02
N ILE A 36 2.50 2.72 -7.46
CA ILE A 36 3.19 2.55 -8.74
C ILE A 36 4.24 1.44 -8.57
N VAL A 37 4.13 0.43 -9.41
CA VAL A 37 5.06 -0.70 -9.52
C VAL A 37 5.63 -0.75 -10.94
N GLU A 38 6.77 -1.42 -11.09
CA GLU A 38 7.36 -1.66 -12.40
C GLU A 38 6.56 -2.72 -13.17
N GLU A 39 6.37 -3.88 -12.54
CA GLU A 39 5.68 -5.02 -13.13
C GLU A 39 4.97 -5.86 -12.06
N ILE A 40 3.81 -6.41 -12.41
CA ILE A 40 3.15 -7.47 -11.65
C ILE A 40 3.52 -8.81 -12.30
N LEU A 41 4.45 -9.52 -11.66
CA LEU A 41 4.96 -10.80 -12.18
C LEU A 41 3.93 -11.93 -12.06
N ASP A 42 3.25 -12.01 -10.91
CA ASP A 42 2.27 -13.06 -10.61
C ASP A 42 1.35 -12.68 -9.44
N ILE A 43 0.24 -13.41 -9.26
CA ILE A 43 -0.65 -13.32 -8.10
C ILE A 43 -0.85 -14.74 -7.57
N THR A 44 -0.25 -15.04 -6.43
CA THR A 44 -0.32 -16.35 -5.79
C THR A 44 -0.61 -16.23 -4.31
N ASP A 45 -1.21 -17.27 -3.74
CA ASP A 45 -1.17 -17.50 -2.30
C ASP A 45 0.25 -17.94 -1.90
N ALA A 46 0.71 -17.48 -0.74
CA ALA A 46 1.99 -17.86 -0.18
C ALA A 46 1.83 -18.12 1.32
N ASP A 47 2.34 -19.25 1.79
CA ASP A 47 2.55 -19.48 3.22
C ASP A 47 3.68 -18.55 3.68
N LEU A 48 3.33 -17.54 4.48
CA LEU A 48 4.28 -16.57 5.01
C LEU A 48 5.12 -17.19 6.14
N ALA A 49 5.98 -18.14 5.79
CA ALA A 49 7.08 -18.57 6.64
C ALA A 49 8.20 -17.52 6.54
N LEU A 50 8.17 -16.55 7.46
CA LEU A 50 9.17 -15.47 7.50
C LEU A 50 10.56 -16.07 7.72
N LEU A 51 11.47 -15.82 6.77
CA LEU A 51 12.85 -16.33 6.82
C LEU A 51 13.70 -15.51 7.79
N GLU A 52 13.58 -14.18 7.72
CA GLU A 52 14.31 -13.23 8.56
C GLU A 52 13.50 -11.93 8.71
N GLU A 53 13.54 -11.34 9.92
CA GLU A 53 13.10 -9.96 10.16
C GLU A 53 14.21 -9.03 9.67
N VAL A 54 14.02 -8.43 8.50
CA VAL A 54 14.96 -7.46 7.93
C VAL A 54 14.59 -6.07 8.46
N ASN A 55 15.53 -5.41 9.13
CA ASN A 55 15.38 -4.01 9.57
C ASN A 55 15.78 -3.03 8.44
N ALA A 56 15.25 -3.25 7.24
CA ALA A 56 15.38 -2.32 6.12
C ALA A 56 14.12 -1.44 6.07
N SER A 57 14.30 -0.12 5.93
CA SER A 57 13.18 0.82 5.87
C SER A 57 12.18 0.40 4.79
N GLY A 58 10.93 0.13 5.16
CA GLY A 58 9.81 -0.18 4.25
C GLY A 58 9.69 -1.66 3.82
N VAL A 59 10.48 -2.57 4.39
CA VAL A 59 10.36 -4.03 4.20
C VAL A 59 10.13 -4.68 5.57
N ILE A 60 9.18 -5.60 5.64
CA ILE A 60 8.81 -6.35 6.86
C ILE A 60 9.77 -7.52 7.09
N GLY A 61 10.22 -8.15 6.00
CA GLY A 61 11.18 -9.26 6.01
C GLY A 61 11.20 -9.96 4.66
N SER A 62 11.71 -11.19 4.62
CA SER A 62 11.75 -11.99 3.39
C SER A 62 11.03 -13.33 3.57
N VAL A 63 10.35 -13.79 2.53
CA VAL A 63 9.59 -15.05 2.48
C VAL A 63 9.96 -15.84 1.23
N ILE A 64 9.63 -17.14 1.21
CA ILE A 64 9.78 -17.95 0.00
C ILE A 64 8.45 -17.96 -0.75
N VAL A 65 8.47 -17.49 -2.00
CA VAL A 65 7.34 -17.59 -2.93
C VAL A 65 7.78 -18.47 -4.09
N GLY A 66 7.18 -19.65 -4.21
CA GLY A 66 7.63 -20.68 -5.15
C GLY A 66 9.05 -21.17 -4.82
N ASP A 67 9.99 -20.91 -5.72
CA ASP A 67 11.41 -21.26 -5.58
C ASP A 67 12.32 -20.03 -5.32
N ARG A 68 11.73 -18.87 -5.00
CA ARG A 68 12.44 -17.60 -4.86
C ARG A 68 12.27 -16.99 -3.48
N ILE A 69 13.37 -16.47 -2.93
CA ILE A 69 13.32 -15.56 -1.79
C ILE A 69 12.79 -14.21 -2.29
N THR A 70 11.76 -13.70 -1.64
CA THR A 70 11.04 -12.48 -2.01
C THR A 70 10.86 -11.61 -0.79
N ASP A 71 11.09 -10.30 -0.95
CA ASP A 71 10.88 -9.34 0.13
C ASP A 71 9.39 -9.00 0.31
N LEU A 72 8.96 -9.00 1.57
CA LEU A 72 7.63 -8.61 1.99
C LEU A 72 7.64 -7.11 2.30
N VAL A 73 6.97 -6.31 1.47
CA VAL A 73 6.97 -4.85 1.58
C VAL A 73 5.92 -4.36 2.57
N ASP A 74 6.24 -3.34 3.37
CA ASP A 74 5.29 -2.65 4.24
C ASP A 74 4.41 -1.68 3.42
N VAL A 75 3.31 -2.23 2.90
CA VAL A 75 2.31 -1.46 2.14
C VAL A 75 1.58 -0.45 3.03
N GLU A 76 1.41 -0.73 4.32
CA GLU A 76 0.70 0.17 5.23
C GLU A 76 1.45 1.50 5.38
N SER A 77 2.75 1.42 5.63
CA SER A 77 3.63 2.58 5.70
C SER A 77 3.65 3.38 4.39
N ALA A 78 3.69 2.69 3.24
CA ALA A 78 3.66 3.34 1.92
C ALA A 78 2.34 4.11 1.69
N VAL A 79 1.22 3.51 2.07
CA VAL A 79 -0.11 4.11 1.97
C VAL A 79 -0.25 5.33 2.89
N LEU A 80 0.22 5.23 4.13
CA LEU A 80 0.19 6.32 5.10
C LEU A 80 1.11 7.48 4.74
N ALA A 81 2.23 7.21 4.05
CA ALA A 81 3.09 8.24 3.51
C ALA A 81 2.42 9.05 2.38
N ALA A 82 1.52 8.40 1.61
CA ALA A 82 0.75 9.05 0.55
C ALA A 82 -0.50 9.78 1.07
N ASP A 83 -1.20 9.18 2.03
CA ASP A 83 -2.36 9.76 2.72
C ASP A 83 -2.34 9.41 4.22
N PRO A 84 -1.88 10.33 5.09
CA PRO A 84 -1.82 10.10 6.53
C PRO A 84 -3.20 9.86 7.18
N ASN A 85 -4.30 10.20 6.51
CA ASN A 85 -5.66 9.99 7.01
C ASN A 85 -6.34 8.78 6.36
N PHE A 86 -5.61 7.94 5.62
CA PHE A 86 -6.19 6.86 4.82
C PHE A 86 -7.09 5.91 5.62
N TYR A 87 -6.61 5.47 6.80
CA TYR A 87 -7.32 4.56 7.69
C TYR A 87 -8.23 5.25 8.72
N ARG A 88 -8.32 6.59 8.73
CA ARG A 88 -9.20 7.30 9.67
C ARG A 88 -10.64 7.19 9.24
N GLU A 89 -11.50 6.56 10.03
CA GLU A 89 -12.93 6.55 9.79
C GLU A 89 -13.43 8.00 9.60
N ILE A 90 -14.15 8.26 8.49
CA ILE A 90 -14.84 9.55 8.35
C ILE A 90 -15.94 9.50 9.39
N ALA A 91 -15.71 10.12 10.55
CA ALA A 91 -16.77 10.36 11.52
C ALA A 91 -17.90 11.08 10.78
N ALA A 92 -18.97 10.36 10.46
CA ALA A 92 -20.12 10.92 9.78
C ALA A 92 -20.61 12.08 10.65
N ILE A 93 -20.55 13.30 10.10
CA ILE A 93 -21.23 14.42 10.72
C ILE A 93 -22.71 14.10 10.59
N ASP A 94 -23.29 13.53 11.65
CA ASP A 94 -24.73 13.40 11.82
C ASP A 94 -25.33 14.81 11.78
N ARG A 95 -25.71 15.25 10.57
CA ARG A 95 -26.54 16.43 10.36
C ARG A 95 -27.99 16.01 10.59
N SER A 96 -28.35 15.72 11.84
CA SER A 96 -29.74 15.71 12.23
C SER A 96 -30.29 17.15 12.13
N PRO A 97 -31.29 17.42 11.28
CA PRO A 97 -31.91 18.74 11.21
C PRO A 97 -32.76 18.97 12.46
N LEU A 98 -32.40 20.01 13.22
CA LEU A 98 -33.26 20.89 14.03
C LEU A 98 -34.65 20.34 14.36
N ALA A 99 -34.82 19.75 15.54
CA ALA A 99 -36.11 19.77 16.22
C ALA A 99 -36.27 21.12 16.95
N ILE A 100 -36.64 22.18 16.21
CA ILE A 100 -37.30 23.34 16.83
C ILE A 100 -38.79 22.99 16.85
N GLY A 101 -39.21 22.35 17.95
CA GLY A 101 -40.63 22.24 18.29
C GLY A 101 -41.12 23.62 18.74
N VAL A 102 -42.08 24.15 17.98
CA VAL A 102 -42.89 25.34 18.29
C VAL A 102 -43.97 24.95 19.30
#